data_AF-A0A9Q1GV30-F1
#
_entry.id   AF-A0A9Q1GV30-F1
#
_cell.length_a   1.000
_cell.length_b   1.000
_cell.length_c   1.000
_cell.angle_alpha   90.00
_cell.angle_beta   90.00
_cell.angle_gamma   90.00
#
_symmetry.space_group_name_H-M   'P 1'
#
loop_
_entity.id
_entity.type
_entity.pdbx_description
1 polymer ?
#
loop_
_entity_poly.entity_id
_entity_poly.type
_entity_poly.pdbx_seq_one_letter_code
_entity_poly.pdbx_strand_id
1 'polypeptide(L)'
;MTSENLRRISSRRLDEIFSSGTGDFDEEEVYQKIPADLNINAGKAKGVVHELARNKLANSLVQAVAPLRQRNCAWVVSKLNYFLAGDKAVSSEPLSWDVPKERADLFVAYMKSDPAPQKLFPLQCPLKNLSSTSIIMATPSYELKVRLWLGLFLMGTASAQLSADYYATKCPRALSTIKAAVHKAVAAEHRMGASLLRLHFHDCFGCDASVLLNDNSTFTGEQTAGANAGSLRGFNVINNIKYRVEKVCPGIVSCADILAVAARDSVVALGGPTWDVQLGRRDSTTASLSAANSDIPSPTMDLNGLLSSFSDKGFTPKEMVALAGAHTIGQARCVVFRSRVYNESNIDASFVASLKANCPNNGEDNNLSPLDATSPVVFDNGYFKDLVSNKGLMHSDQQLFGGGSTDSQVTSYSKDSSSFFSDFSSAMIKMGNLSPLTGTNGQIRTNCRKVN
;
A
#
# COMPACT_ATOMS: atom_id res chain seq x y z
N MET A 1 -35.81 8.28 -41.31
CA MET A 1 -35.95 8.84 -39.95
C MET A 1 -35.58 10.32 -39.98
N THR A 2 -36.36 11.22 -39.36
CA THR A 2 -36.04 12.66 -39.32
C THR A 2 -34.78 12.89 -38.47
N SER A 3 -33.99 13.94 -38.77
CA SER A 3 -32.79 14.32 -37.99
C SER A 3 -33.10 14.48 -36.49
N GLU A 4 -34.33 14.87 -36.18
CA GLU A 4 -34.83 15.11 -34.83
C GLU A 4 -35.14 13.80 -34.07
N ASN A 5 -35.68 12.78 -34.76
CA ASN A 5 -35.82 11.44 -34.18
C ASN A 5 -34.45 10.79 -33.93
N LEU A 6 -33.48 11.05 -34.81
CA LEU A 6 -32.08 10.67 -34.62
C LEU A 6 -31.51 11.27 -33.33
N ARG A 7 -31.62 12.60 -33.20
CA ARG A 7 -31.13 13.34 -32.03
C ARG A 7 -31.79 12.84 -30.75
N ARG A 8 -33.08 12.53 -30.78
CA ARG A 8 -33.82 12.06 -29.60
C ARG A 8 -33.40 10.65 -29.16
N ILE A 9 -33.24 9.72 -30.11
CA ILE A 9 -32.79 8.34 -29.83
C ILE A 9 -31.33 8.34 -29.36
N SER A 10 -30.46 9.04 -30.09
CA SER A 10 -29.05 9.19 -29.71
C SER A 10 -28.90 9.90 -28.36
N SER A 11 -29.65 10.97 -28.07
CA SER A 11 -29.57 11.64 -26.76
C SER A 11 -29.96 10.71 -25.62
N ARG A 12 -31.03 9.91 -25.77
CA ARG A 12 -31.47 8.99 -24.72
C ARG A 12 -30.44 7.89 -24.46
N ARG A 13 -29.90 7.30 -25.52
CA ARG A 13 -28.93 6.21 -25.42
C ARG A 13 -27.55 6.70 -24.95
N LEU A 14 -27.14 7.89 -25.39
CA LEU A 14 -25.95 8.57 -24.87
C LEU A 14 -26.13 8.91 -23.39
N ASP A 15 -27.32 9.36 -22.97
CA ASP A 15 -27.59 9.63 -21.56
C ASP A 15 -27.50 8.36 -20.71
N GLU A 16 -27.96 7.20 -21.20
CA GLU A 16 -27.78 5.90 -20.54
C GLU A 16 -26.31 5.49 -20.44
N ILE A 17 -25.55 5.62 -21.53
CA ILE A 17 -24.11 5.27 -21.58
C ILE A 17 -23.31 6.18 -20.64
N PHE A 18 -23.55 7.50 -20.70
CA PHE A 18 -22.83 8.48 -19.92
C PHE A 18 -23.28 8.58 -18.45
N SER A 19 -24.50 8.14 -18.14
CA SER A 19 -25.05 8.14 -16.78
C SER A 19 -24.95 6.77 -16.10
N SER A 20 -24.30 5.79 -16.74
CA SER A 20 -23.99 4.46 -16.18
C SER A 20 -23.12 4.51 -14.92
N GLY A 21 -22.52 5.67 -14.63
CA GLY A 21 -21.61 5.86 -13.48
C GLY A 21 -20.22 5.25 -13.68
N THR A 22 -20.01 4.60 -14.82
CA THR A 22 -18.72 4.12 -15.28
C THR A 22 -18.24 5.16 -16.27
N GLY A 23 -17.15 5.92 -16.14
CA GLY A 23 -16.68 6.80 -17.24
C GLY A 23 -16.22 6.09 -18.53
N ASP A 24 -16.97 5.11 -19.04
CA ASP A 24 -16.69 4.31 -20.23
C ASP A 24 -17.61 4.69 -21.38
N PHE A 25 -17.02 4.76 -22.57
CA PHE A 25 -17.72 5.08 -23.80
C PHE A 25 -17.34 4.02 -24.83
N ASP A 26 -18.32 3.22 -25.25
CA ASP A 26 -18.13 2.18 -26.27
C ASP A 26 -18.27 2.81 -27.66
N GLU A 27 -17.13 3.19 -28.24
CA GLU A 27 -17.08 3.79 -29.58
C GLU A 27 -17.63 2.85 -30.67
N GLU A 28 -17.47 1.53 -30.52
CA GLU A 28 -17.94 0.56 -31.51
C GLU A 28 -19.46 0.44 -31.47
N GLU A 29 -20.05 0.38 -30.27
CA GLU A 29 -21.51 0.38 -30.10
C GLU A 29 -22.11 1.68 -30.65
N VAL A 30 -21.55 2.83 -30.29
CA VAL A 30 -22.14 4.15 -30.58
C VAL A 30 -21.89 4.63 -32.00
N TYR A 31 -20.70 4.38 -32.58
CA TYR A 31 -20.35 4.87 -33.91
C TYR A 31 -20.57 3.87 -35.03
N GLN A 32 -20.69 2.57 -34.73
CA GLN A 32 -20.83 1.53 -35.74
C GLN A 32 -22.14 0.75 -35.62
N LYS A 33 -22.42 0.14 -34.47
CA LYS A 33 -23.59 -0.76 -34.31
C LYS A 33 -24.91 -0.02 -34.35
N ILE A 34 -25.08 1.02 -33.52
CA ILE A 34 -26.33 1.80 -33.46
C ILE A 34 -26.66 2.47 -34.81
N PRO A 35 -25.70 3.11 -35.50
CA PRO A 35 -25.98 3.67 -36.83
C PRO A 35 -26.37 2.60 -37.85
N ALA A 36 -25.76 1.41 -37.81
CA ALA A 36 -26.10 0.31 -38.70
C ALA A 36 -27.53 -0.21 -38.45
N ASP A 37 -27.90 -0.45 -37.20
CA ASP A 37 -29.24 -0.94 -36.81
C ASP A 37 -30.36 0.03 -37.21
N LEU A 38 -30.06 1.33 -37.26
CA LEU A 38 -31.00 2.39 -37.59
C LEU A 38 -30.91 2.84 -39.06
N ASN A 39 -30.05 2.20 -39.87
CA ASN A 39 -29.77 2.54 -41.27
C ASN A 39 -29.35 4.01 -41.48
N ILE A 40 -28.42 4.48 -40.65
CA ILE A 40 -27.89 5.85 -40.63
C ILE A 40 -26.43 5.81 -41.08
N ASN A 41 -26.01 6.80 -41.87
CA ASN A 41 -24.60 6.98 -42.18
C ASN A 41 -23.76 7.23 -40.89
N ALA A 42 -22.75 6.40 -40.67
CA ALA A 42 -21.88 6.45 -39.48
C ALA A 42 -21.21 7.83 -39.28
N GLY A 43 -20.83 8.51 -40.36
CA GLY A 43 -20.24 9.87 -40.29
C GLY A 43 -21.25 10.91 -39.77
N LYS A 44 -22.51 10.81 -40.19
CA LYS A 44 -23.58 11.68 -39.69
C LYS A 44 -23.92 11.39 -38.23
N ALA A 45 -23.92 10.13 -37.82
CA ALA A 45 -24.11 9.73 -36.43
C ALA A 45 -22.97 10.26 -35.53
N LYS A 46 -21.71 10.09 -35.97
CA LYS A 46 -20.54 10.63 -35.29
C LYS A 46 -20.62 12.15 -35.11
N GLY A 47 -21.02 12.89 -36.15
CA GLY A 47 -21.21 14.35 -36.06
C GLY A 47 -22.25 14.78 -35.00
N VAL A 48 -23.38 14.08 -34.92
CA VAL A 48 -24.44 14.35 -33.93
C VAL A 48 -23.99 14.01 -32.51
N VAL A 49 -23.33 12.86 -32.32
CA VAL A 49 -22.76 12.47 -31.01
C VAL A 49 -21.71 13.48 -30.57
N HIS A 50 -20.86 13.95 -31.50
CA HIS A 50 -19.84 14.93 -31.19
C HIS A 50 -20.41 16.29 -30.76
N GLU A 51 -21.44 16.77 -31.45
CA GLU A 51 -22.15 18.01 -31.11
C GLU A 51 -22.78 17.92 -29.72
N LEU A 52 -23.45 16.80 -29.41
CA LEU A 52 -24.07 16.57 -28.11
C LEU A 52 -23.05 16.45 -26.97
N ALA A 53 -21.96 15.70 -27.18
CA ALA A 53 -20.90 15.53 -26.20
C ALA A 53 -20.24 16.89 -25.86
N ARG A 54 -19.88 17.70 -26.86
CA ARG A 54 -19.28 19.03 -26.64
C ARG A 54 -20.18 19.96 -25.83
N ASN A 55 -21.46 20.06 -26.20
CA ASN A 55 -22.42 20.92 -25.49
C ASN A 55 -22.63 20.47 -24.04
N LYS A 56 -22.52 19.17 -23.75
CA LYS A 56 -22.70 18.64 -22.39
C LYS A 56 -21.41 18.68 -21.56
N LEU A 57 -20.23 18.49 -22.15
CA LEU A 57 -18.94 18.60 -21.46
C LEU A 57 -18.73 19.99 -20.84
N ALA A 58 -19.08 21.05 -21.58
CA ALA A 58 -19.00 22.43 -21.08
C ALA A 58 -19.86 22.66 -19.83
N ASN A 59 -21.00 21.97 -19.72
CA ASN A 59 -21.98 22.16 -18.64
C ASN A 59 -21.75 21.25 -17.43
N SER A 60 -21.26 20.01 -17.63
CA SER A 60 -21.17 19.00 -16.57
C SER A 60 -20.17 19.33 -15.46
N LEU A 61 -19.07 20.02 -15.76
CA LEU A 61 -18.09 20.42 -14.75
C LEU A 61 -18.58 21.57 -13.86
N VAL A 62 -19.26 22.57 -14.45
CA VAL A 62 -19.93 23.63 -13.69
C VAL A 62 -21.00 23.04 -12.77
N GLN A 63 -21.74 22.04 -13.26
CA GLN A 63 -22.74 21.30 -12.48
C GLN A 63 -22.14 20.41 -11.39
N ALA A 64 -20.85 20.08 -11.40
CA ALA A 64 -20.22 19.25 -10.36
C ALA A 64 -19.88 20.07 -9.09
N VAL A 65 -19.71 21.39 -9.21
CA VAL A 65 -19.36 22.27 -8.08
C VAL A 65 -20.52 22.51 -7.13
N ALA A 66 -21.75 22.63 -7.64
CA ALA A 66 -22.91 22.84 -6.78
C ALA A 66 -23.18 21.66 -5.82
N PRO A 67 -23.19 20.38 -6.27
CA PRO A 67 -23.26 19.23 -5.39
C PRO A 67 -22.06 19.09 -4.45
N LEU A 68 -20.85 19.48 -4.89
CA LEU A 68 -19.66 19.47 -4.04
C LEU A 68 -19.83 20.42 -2.84
N ARG A 69 -20.31 21.65 -3.09
CA ARG A 69 -20.60 22.63 -2.02
C ARG A 69 -21.69 22.15 -1.06
N GLN A 70 -22.60 21.30 -1.54
CA GLN A 70 -23.65 20.66 -0.74
C GLN A 70 -23.19 19.33 -0.11
N ARG A 71 -21.92 18.94 -0.25
CA ARG A 71 -21.34 17.67 0.24
C ARG A 71 -22.03 16.41 -0.30
N ASN A 72 -22.69 16.49 -1.46
CA ASN A 72 -23.34 15.36 -2.11
C ASN A 72 -22.34 14.62 -3.02
N CYS A 73 -21.44 13.87 -2.40
CA CYS A 73 -20.31 13.23 -3.07
C CYS A 73 -20.72 12.24 -4.18
N ALA A 74 -21.83 11.50 -4.00
CA ALA A 74 -22.32 10.56 -5.01
C ALA A 74 -22.68 11.27 -6.33
N TRP A 75 -23.31 12.45 -6.24
CA TRP A 75 -23.65 13.26 -7.41
C TRP A 75 -22.41 13.89 -8.07
N VAL A 76 -21.45 14.35 -7.27
CA VAL A 76 -20.16 14.85 -7.79
C VAL A 76 -19.46 13.77 -8.62
N VAL A 77 -19.37 12.55 -8.08
CA VAL A 77 -18.73 11.40 -8.75
C VAL A 77 -19.47 11.00 -10.03
N SER A 78 -20.80 10.99 -10.00
CA SER A 78 -21.63 10.75 -11.20
C SER A 78 -21.32 11.77 -12.31
N LYS A 79 -21.23 13.06 -11.97
CA LYS A 79 -20.92 14.13 -12.94
C LYS A 79 -19.50 14.08 -13.49
N LEU A 80 -18.53 13.65 -12.69
CA LEU A 80 -17.14 13.50 -13.14
C LEU A 80 -16.94 12.25 -14.02
N ASN A 81 -17.61 11.13 -13.72
CA ASN A 81 -17.64 9.97 -14.63
C ASN A 81 -18.28 10.32 -15.98
N TYR A 82 -19.37 11.09 -15.95
CA TYR A 82 -20.02 11.60 -17.15
C TYR A 82 -19.03 12.44 -17.99
N PHE A 83 -18.27 13.32 -17.34
CA PHE A 83 -17.27 14.16 -18.01
C PHE A 83 -16.21 13.33 -18.74
N LEU A 84 -15.68 12.28 -18.09
CA LEU A 84 -14.68 11.40 -18.69
C LEU A 84 -15.18 10.61 -19.90
N ALA A 85 -16.42 10.15 -19.86
CA ALA A 85 -17.01 9.45 -21.00
C ALA A 85 -17.24 10.39 -22.18
N GLY A 86 -17.61 11.66 -21.92
CA GLY A 86 -17.74 12.67 -22.97
C GLY A 86 -16.40 13.06 -23.61
N ASP A 87 -15.32 13.18 -22.83
CA ASP A 87 -13.98 13.52 -23.34
C ASP A 87 -13.40 12.40 -24.23
N LYS A 88 -13.69 11.13 -23.90
CA LYS A 88 -13.41 10.00 -24.79
C LYS A 88 -14.21 10.07 -26.09
N ALA A 89 -15.50 10.42 -26.01
CA ALA A 89 -16.35 10.53 -27.19
C ALA A 89 -15.90 11.66 -28.13
N VAL A 90 -15.43 12.79 -27.58
CA VAL A 90 -14.87 13.91 -28.32
C VAL A 90 -13.68 14.48 -27.56
N SER A 91 -12.48 14.32 -28.13
CA SER A 91 -11.29 14.99 -27.61
C SER A 91 -11.54 16.49 -27.53
N SER A 92 -11.57 17.01 -26.31
CA SER A 92 -11.81 18.43 -26.04
C SER A 92 -10.48 19.18 -25.95
N GLU A 93 -10.48 20.47 -26.32
CA GLU A 93 -9.36 21.33 -25.92
C GLU A 93 -9.30 21.39 -24.38
N PRO A 94 -8.10 21.52 -23.78
CA PRO A 94 -7.95 21.61 -22.34
C PRO A 94 -8.86 22.69 -21.76
N LEU A 95 -9.79 22.29 -20.89
CA LEU A 95 -10.73 23.22 -20.29
C LEU A 95 -9.97 24.20 -19.37
N SER A 96 -9.98 25.47 -19.76
CA SER A 96 -9.48 26.58 -18.96
C SER A 96 -10.46 26.85 -17.81
N TRP A 97 -9.98 26.75 -16.57
CA TRP A 97 -10.72 27.14 -15.37
C TRP A 97 -9.85 28.07 -14.53
N ASP A 98 -10.45 29.15 -14.04
CA ASP A 98 -9.71 30.23 -13.37
C ASP A 98 -9.41 29.92 -11.89
N VAL A 99 -9.98 28.85 -11.30
CA VAL A 99 -9.85 28.56 -9.86
C VAL A 99 -9.18 27.19 -9.60
N PRO A 100 -7.88 27.17 -9.24
CA PRO A 100 -7.13 25.94 -8.97
C PRO A 100 -7.65 25.11 -7.78
N LYS A 101 -8.21 25.76 -6.75
CA LYS A 101 -8.65 25.08 -5.52
C LYS A 101 -9.87 24.17 -5.74
N GLU A 102 -10.89 24.66 -6.45
CA GLU A 102 -12.11 23.87 -6.72
C GLU A 102 -11.82 22.64 -7.59
N ARG A 103 -10.83 22.74 -8.48
CA ARG A 103 -10.35 21.60 -9.28
C ARG A 103 -9.67 20.53 -8.41
N ALA A 104 -8.85 20.95 -7.45
CA ALA A 104 -8.21 20.03 -6.51
C ALA A 104 -9.25 19.32 -5.64
N ASP A 105 -10.27 20.05 -5.15
CA ASP A 105 -11.31 19.49 -4.30
C ASP A 105 -12.21 18.48 -5.04
N LEU A 106 -12.58 18.77 -6.29
CA LEU A 106 -13.31 17.83 -7.16
C LEU A 106 -12.48 16.57 -7.43
N PHE A 107 -11.18 16.72 -7.70
CA PHE A 107 -10.29 15.59 -7.92
C PHE A 107 -10.14 14.71 -6.67
N VAL A 108 -9.97 15.32 -5.49
CA VAL A 108 -9.90 14.60 -4.21
C VAL A 108 -11.22 13.86 -3.93
N ALA A 109 -12.37 14.49 -4.16
CA ALA A 109 -13.67 13.85 -3.97
C ALA A 109 -13.86 12.64 -4.91
N TYR A 110 -13.42 12.77 -6.16
CA TYR A 110 -13.45 11.69 -7.14
C TYR A 110 -12.50 10.54 -6.78
N MET A 111 -11.26 10.84 -6.38
CA MET A 111 -10.27 9.83 -6.00
C MET A 111 -10.71 9.00 -4.79
N LYS A 112 -11.44 9.60 -3.85
CA LYS A 112 -11.98 8.92 -2.66
C LYS A 112 -13.11 7.95 -2.96
N SER A 113 -13.75 8.03 -4.13
CA SER A 113 -14.87 7.16 -4.49
C SER A 113 -14.46 5.91 -5.30
N ASP A 114 -13.17 5.58 -5.34
CA ASP A 114 -12.59 4.45 -6.10
C ASP A 114 -13.02 4.35 -7.58
N PRO A 115 -12.74 5.38 -8.41
CA PRO A 115 -13.04 5.32 -9.82
C PRO A 115 -12.05 4.39 -10.54
N ALA A 116 -12.55 3.57 -11.47
CA ALA A 116 -11.74 2.56 -12.16
C ALA A 116 -10.40 3.14 -12.69
N PRO A 117 -9.24 2.48 -12.47
CA PRO A 117 -7.90 3.05 -12.71
C PRO A 117 -7.64 3.57 -14.14
N GLN A 118 -8.35 3.02 -15.12
CA GLN A 118 -8.25 3.37 -16.53
C GLN A 118 -8.82 4.76 -16.86
N LYS A 119 -9.54 5.36 -15.91
CA LYS A 119 -10.27 6.63 -16.03
C LYS A 119 -9.50 7.84 -15.48
N LEU A 120 -8.29 7.60 -14.96
CA LEU A 120 -7.44 8.59 -14.28
C LEU A 120 -6.56 9.41 -15.23
N PHE A 121 -6.33 8.91 -16.45
CA PHE A 121 -5.36 9.46 -17.39
C PHE A 121 -5.70 10.86 -17.94
N PRO A 122 -6.97 11.21 -18.24
CA PRO A 122 -7.31 12.54 -18.77
C PRO A 122 -7.31 13.66 -17.71
N LEU A 123 -7.58 13.34 -16.43
CA LEU A 123 -7.72 14.32 -15.34
C LEU A 123 -6.38 14.68 -14.67
N GLN A 124 -5.30 13.94 -14.95
CA GLN A 124 -3.97 14.17 -14.36
C GLN A 124 -3.19 15.33 -15.00
N CYS A 125 -3.65 15.89 -16.12
CA CYS A 125 -2.88 16.88 -16.88
C CYS A 125 -2.87 18.35 -16.37
N PRO A 126 -3.72 18.83 -15.42
CA PRO A 126 -3.58 20.22 -14.93
C PRO A 126 -2.67 20.40 -13.70
N LEU A 127 -2.31 19.34 -12.97
CA LEU A 127 -1.67 19.45 -11.66
C LEU A 127 -0.13 19.58 -11.67
N LYS A 128 0.50 19.61 -12.85
CA LYS A 128 1.97 19.71 -12.96
C LYS A 128 2.56 21.11 -12.69
N ASN A 129 1.75 22.14 -12.44
CA ASN A 129 2.23 23.52 -12.25
C ASN A 129 2.05 24.08 -10.82
N LEU A 130 2.38 23.29 -9.80
CA LEU A 130 2.54 23.79 -8.42
C LEU A 130 3.83 23.25 -7.81
N SER A 131 4.97 23.63 -8.40
CA SER A 131 6.29 23.68 -7.75
C SER A 131 7.34 23.97 -8.82
N SER A 132 7.82 25.21 -8.87
CA SER A 132 9.22 25.55 -9.21
C SER A 132 9.39 27.07 -9.12
N THR A 133 9.87 27.51 -7.97
CA THR A 133 10.44 28.84 -7.77
C THR A 133 11.80 28.89 -8.48
N SER A 134 11.89 29.78 -9.46
CA SER A 134 13.06 30.52 -9.96
C SER A 134 14.48 29.91 -9.84
N ILE A 135 15.06 29.48 -10.97
CA ILE A 135 16.50 29.65 -11.23
C ILE A 135 16.67 30.17 -12.67
N ILE A 136 17.30 31.34 -12.77
CA ILE A 136 17.59 32.10 -13.99
C ILE A 136 18.77 31.43 -14.71
N MET A 137 18.61 31.14 -16.01
CA MET A 137 19.72 30.82 -16.92
C MET A 137 20.26 32.11 -17.54
N ALA A 138 21.58 32.24 -17.58
CA ALA A 138 22.28 33.07 -18.56
C ALA A 138 23.56 32.35 -19.02
N THR A 139 23.63 32.07 -20.32
CA THR A 139 24.85 31.75 -21.08
C THR A 139 25.39 33.05 -21.70
N PRO A 140 26.67 33.17 -22.13
CA PRO A 140 27.10 32.57 -23.41
C PRO A 140 28.55 32.00 -23.47
N SER A 141 28.73 31.23 -24.55
CA SER A 141 29.92 30.68 -25.24
C SER A 141 31.28 31.39 -25.09
N TYR A 142 32.41 30.65 -25.20
CA TYR A 142 33.41 30.63 -26.31
C TYR A 142 34.59 29.66 -26.04
N GLU A 143 34.91 28.82 -27.04
CA GLU A 143 36.20 28.26 -27.53
C GLU A 143 37.35 27.73 -26.61
N LEU A 144 37.61 26.41 -26.75
CA LEU A 144 38.87 25.71 -27.12
C LEU A 144 40.22 25.99 -26.39
N LYS A 145 40.75 24.98 -25.66
CA LYS A 145 41.96 24.15 -25.97
C LYS A 145 42.66 23.52 -24.73
N VAL A 146 42.81 22.18 -24.78
CA VAL A 146 44.02 21.36 -24.52
C VAL A 146 44.45 21.13 -23.05
N ARG A 147 44.33 19.89 -22.53
CA ARG A 147 45.41 18.90 -22.22
C ARG A 147 44.94 17.72 -21.34
N LEU A 148 44.96 16.53 -21.96
CA LEU A 148 45.43 15.22 -21.47
C LEU A 148 45.63 15.01 -19.96
N TRP A 149 44.80 14.17 -19.31
CA TRP A 149 45.20 13.40 -18.12
C TRP A 149 44.47 12.03 -18.04
N LEU A 150 45.28 10.99 -17.85
CA LEU A 150 45.01 9.60 -17.42
C LEU A 150 43.56 9.09 -17.46
N GLY A 151 43.23 8.31 -18.50
CA GLY A 151 42.19 7.30 -18.43
C GLY A 151 42.81 5.94 -18.11
N LEU A 152 42.77 5.51 -16.83
CA LEU A 152 42.92 4.11 -16.46
C LEU A 152 42.27 3.84 -15.09
N PHE A 153 41.17 3.08 -15.13
CA PHE A 153 40.66 2.21 -14.06
C PHE A 153 40.34 2.83 -12.68
N LEU A 154 39.19 3.51 -12.60
CA LEU A 154 38.31 3.38 -11.43
C LEU A 154 37.14 2.48 -11.84
N MET A 155 37.35 1.16 -11.80
CA MET A 155 36.20 0.26 -11.56
C MET A 155 35.76 0.52 -10.12
N GLY A 156 34.98 1.59 -9.95
CA GLY A 156 34.23 1.78 -8.72
C GLY A 156 33.40 0.53 -8.51
N THR A 157 33.56 -0.09 -7.34
CA THR A 157 32.63 -1.09 -6.87
C THR A 157 31.26 -0.41 -6.81
N ALA A 158 30.44 -0.61 -7.85
CA ALA A 158 29.06 -0.16 -7.85
C ALA A 158 28.36 -0.95 -6.76
N SER A 159 28.27 -0.38 -5.56
CA SER A 159 27.42 -0.91 -4.51
C SER A 159 25.99 -0.82 -5.05
N ALA A 160 25.39 -1.96 -5.35
CA ALA A 160 24.03 -2.01 -5.85
C ALA A 160 23.09 -1.56 -4.73
N GLN A 161 22.77 -0.27 -4.72
CA GLN A 161 21.88 0.32 -3.73
C GLN A 161 20.43 -0.01 -4.07
N LEU A 162 19.61 -0.20 -3.03
CA LEU A 162 18.18 -0.41 -3.20
C LEU A 162 17.54 0.83 -3.83
N SER A 163 16.54 0.63 -4.68
CA SER A 163 15.78 1.72 -5.32
C SER A 163 14.32 1.34 -5.52
N ALA A 164 13.42 2.32 -5.46
CA ALA A 164 11.99 2.09 -5.70
C ALA A 164 11.68 1.69 -7.16
N ASP A 165 12.54 2.04 -8.11
CA ASP A 165 12.38 1.75 -9.54
C ASP A 165 13.21 0.54 -10.03
N TYR A 166 13.78 -0.26 -9.12
CA TYR A 166 14.70 -1.36 -9.46
C TYR A 166 14.16 -2.34 -10.52
N TYR A 167 12.84 -2.60 -10.51
CA TYR A 167 12.18 -3.49 -11.48
C TYR A 167 11.51 -2.77 -12.65
N ALA A 168 11.57 -1.43 -12.73
CA ALA A 168 10.83 -0.64 -13.73
C ALA A 168 11.13 -1.09 -15.17
N THR A 169 12.37 -1.46 -15.47
CA THR A 169 12.77 -1.96 -16.79
C THR A 169 12.82 -3.49 -16.85
N LYS A 170 13.32 -4.15 -15.80
CA LYS A 170 13.57 -5.61 -15.77
C LYS A 170 12.29 -6.43 -15.65
N CYS A 171 11.30 -5.93 -14.91
CA CYS A 171 9.99 -6.55 -14.77
C CYS A 171 8.92 -5.47 -14.49
N PRO A 172 8.48 -4.71 -15.51
CA PRO A 172 7.57 -3.58 -15.34
C PRO A 172 6.22 -3.95 -14.68
N ARG A 173 5.83 -5.23 -14.77
CA ARG A 173 4.58 -5.77 -14.21
C ARG A 173 4.74 -6.44 -12.84
N ALA A 174 5.94 -6.41 -12.23
CA ALA A 174 6.18 -7.04 -10.93
C ALA A 174 5.25 -6.49 -9.84
N LEU A 175 5.32 -5.18 -9.59
CA LEU A 175 4.60 -4.55 -8.49
C LEU A 175 3.08 -4.65 -8.63
N SER A 176 2.56 -4.47 -9.85
CA SER A 176 1.11 -4.62 -10.10
C SER A 176 0.63 -6.07 -9.94
N THR A 177 1.48 -7.06 -10.26
CA THR A 177 1.18 -8.48 -10.04
C THR A 177 1.15 -8.84 -8.56
N ILE A 178 2.12 -8.33 -7.79
CA ILE A 178 2.17 -8.51 -6.32
C ILE A 178 0.93 -7.87 -5.69
N LYS A 179 0.66 -6.60 -5.99
CA LYS A 179 -0.48 -5.85 -5.47
C LYS A 179 -1.81 -6.57 -5.70
N ALA A 180 -2.06 -7.04 -6.93
CA ALA A 180 -3.31 -7.74 -7.25
C ALA A 180 -3.48 -9.03 -6.43
N ALA A 181 -2.40 -9.78 -6.24
CA ALA A 181 -2.43 -11.02 -5.46
C ALA A 181 -2.60 -10.76 -3.94
N VAL A 182 -1.95 -9.73 -3.40
CA VAL A 182 -2.12 -9.29 -2.01
C VAL A 182 -3.54 -8.81 -1.77
N HIS A 183 -4.05 -7.90 -2.60
CA HIS A 183 -5.43 -7.40 -2.50
C HIS A 183 -6.44 -8.55 -2.53
N LYS A 184 -6.27 -9.53 -3.41
CA LYS A 184 -7.13 -10.72 -3.45
C LYS A 184 -7.06 -11.52 -2.15
N ALA A 185 -5.87 -11.70 -1.58
CA ALA A 185 -5.69 -12.44 -0.34
C ALA A 185 -6.29 -11.70 0.88
N VAL A 186 -6.07 -10.39 0.98
CA VAL A 186 -6.63 -9.54 2.04
C VAL A 186 -8.15 -9.44 1.94
N ALA A 187 -8.70 -9.32 0.74
CA ALA A 187 -10.16 -9.31 0.54
C ALA A 187 -10.82 -10.64 0.92
N ALA A 188 -10.10 -11.77 0.76
CA ALA A 188 -10.58 -13.07 1.19
C ALA A 188 -10.47 -13.26 2.72
N GLU A 189 -9.44 -12.69 3.34
CA GLU A 189 -9.23 -12.72 4.79
C GLU A 189 -8.46 -11.47 5.23
N HIS A 190 -9.13 -10.51 5.88
CA HIS A 190 -8.50 -9.24 6.29
C HIS A 190 -7.24 -9.44 7.16
N ARG A 191 -7.25 -10.46 8.03
CA ARG A 191 -6.09 -10.82 8.86
C ARG A 191 -4.85 -11.21 8.04
N MET A 192 -5.02 -11.62 6.78
CA MET A 192 -3.88 -11.93 5.92
C MET A 192 -3.00 -10.69 5.71
N GLY A 193 -3.56 -9.49 5.68
CA GLY A 193 -2.77 -8.26 5.56
C GLY A 193 -1.82 -8.07 6.76
N ALA A 194 -2.35 -8.20 7.97
CA ALA A 194 -1.54 -8.18 9.20
C ALA A 194 -0.49 -9.31 9.22
N SER A 195 -0.85 -10.48 8.71
CA SER A 195 0.05 -11.64 8.65
C SER A 195 1.24 -11.41 7.72
N LEU A 196 1.00 -10.81 6.54
CA LEU A 196 2.05 -10.50 5.56
C LEU A 196 2.95 -9.36 6.05
N LEU A 197 2.38 -8.35 6.73
CA LEU A 197 3.16 -7.30 7.39
C LEU A 197 4.10 -7.89 8.45
N ARG A 198 3.57 -8.74 9.34
CA ARG A 198 4.37 -9.41 10.38
C ARG A 198 5.43 -10.34 9.78
N LEU A 199 5.13 -11.02 8.67
CA LEU A 199 6.09 -11.89 8.01
C LEU A 199 7.31 -11.12 7.50
N HIS A 200 7.12 -9.89 7.00
CA HIS A 200 8.24 -9.01 6.63
C HIS A 200 9.02 -8.50 7.85
N PHE A 201 8.36 -8.15 8.96
CA PHE A 201 9.05 -7.80 10.21
C PHE A 201 9.96 -8.93 10.69
N HIS A 202 9.45 -10.17 10.70
CA HIS A 202 10.23 -11.33 11.12
C HIS A 202 11.37 -11.69 10.15
N ASP A 203 11.22 -11.39 8.86
CA ASP A 203 12.31 -11.51 7.88
C ASP A 203 13.40 -10.44 8.08
N CYS A 204 13.00 -9.24 8.47
CA CYS A 204 13.88 -8.07 8.51
C CYS A 204 14.89 -8.01 9.65
N PHE A 205 15.15 -9.15 10.27
CA PHE A 205 16.39 -9.39 10.99
C PHE A 205 17.58 -9.66 10.05
N GLY A 206 17.32 -9.78 8.73
CA GLY A 206 18.27 -9.63 7.62
C GLY A 206 17.63 -9.23 6.26
N CYS A 207 16.29 -9.12 6.20
CA CYS A 207 15.46 -8.80 5.03
C CYS A 207 15.87 -9.58 3.76
N ASP A 208 16.19 -10.86 3.90
CA ASP A 208 16.77 -11.71 2.86
C ASP A 208 15.88 -12.92 2.52
N ALA A 209 14.62 -12.89 3.00
CA ALA A 209 13.63 -13.95 2.87
C ALA A 209 14.09 -15.31 3.44
N SER A 210 15.04 -15.32 4.36
CA SER A 210 15.50 -16.49 5.10
C SER A 210 14.36 -17.17 5.86
N VAL A 211 13.43 -16.38 6.43
CA VAL A 211 12.22 -16.86 7.12
C VAL A 211 11.32 -17.77 6.26
N LEU A 212 11.42 -17.67 4.93
CA LEU A 212 10.63 -18.46 4.00
C LEU A 212 11.21 -19.84 3.70
N LEU A 213 12.48 -20.09 4.05
CA LEU A 213 13.13 -21.37 3.80
C LEU A 213 12.53 -22.45 4.71
N ASN A 214 12.29 -23.61 4.12
CA ASN A 214 12.02 -24.83 4.87
C ASN A 214 13.33 -25.45 5.36
N ASP A 215 13.22 -26.29 6.39
CA ASP A 215 14.30 -27.15 6.87
C ASP A 215 14.86 -28.00 5.72
N ASN A 216 16.17 -28.27 5.77
CA ASN A 216 16.84 -29.20 4.88
C ASN A 216 17.98 -29.93 5.60
N SER A 217 18.81 -30.66 4.85
CA SER A 217 19.92 -31.45 5.42
C SER A 217 21.08 -30.63 5.97
N THR A 218 21.18 -29.33 5.65
CA THR A 218 22.31 -28.47 6.04
C THR A 218 21.94 -27.40 7.07
N PHE A 219 20.66 -27.04 7.19
CA PHE A 219 20.19 -26.11 8.21
C PHE A 219 18.73 -26.38 8.62
N THR A 220 18.37 -25.91 9.82
CA THR A 220 16.97 -25.78 10.26
C THR A 220 16.48 -24.38 9.91
N GLY A 221 15.31 -24.29 9.29
CA GLY A 221 14.68 -23.02 8.95
C GLY A 221 14.21 -22.26 10.18
N GLU A 222 13.67 -21.07 9.97
CA GLU A 222 13.25 -20.19 11.07
C GLU A 222 11.79 -20.42 11.50
N GLN A 223 11.01 -21.16 10.71
CA GLN A 223 9.57 -21.32 10.94
C GLN A 223 9.25 -22.03 12.27
N THR A 224 10.21 -22.77 12.82
CA THR A 224 10.12 -23.47 14.11
C THR A 224 10.69 -22.68 15.29
N ALA A 225 11.17 -21.44 15.07
CA ALA A 225 11.58 -20.54 16.16
C ALA A 225 10.41 -20.24 17.10
N GLY A 226 10.69 -19.92 18.37
CA GLY A 226 9.67 -19.70 19.40
C GLY A 226 8.64 -18.62 19.02
N ALA A 227 9.09 -17.51 18.42
CA ALA A 227 8.21 -16.43 17.96
C ALA A 227 7.41 -16.76 16.68
N ASN A 228 7.80 -17.82 15.96
CA ASN A 228 7.30 -18.20 14.64
C ASN A 228 6.36 -19.42 14.70
N ALA A 229 6.69 -20.41 15.51
CA ALA A 229 6.02 -21.70 15.58
C ALA A 229 4.53 -21.57 15.95
N GLY A 230 3.66 -22.06 15.05
CA GLY A 230 2.21 -21.94 15.20
C GLY A 230 1.70 -20.50 15.23
N SER A 231 2.50 -19.53 14.77
CA SER A 231 2.24 -18.09 14.92
C SER A 231 2.33 -17.35 13.58
N LEU A 232 3.48 -17.41 12.90
CA LEU A 232 3.62 -16.84 11.55
C LEU A 232 2.73 -17.59 10.54
N ARG A 233 2.19 -16.85 9.58
CA ARG A 233 1.32 -17.38 8.52
C ARG A 233 1.40 -16.51 7.26
N GLY A 234 0.79 -16.98 6.17
CA GLY A 234 0.83 -16.29 4.87
C GLY A 234 1.91 -16.80 3.91
N PHE A 235 2.70 -17.80 4.31
CA PHE A 235 3.71 -18.43 3.45
C PHE A 235 3.13 -18.92 2.11
N ASN A 236 1.92 -19.49 2.12
CA ASN A 236 1.22 -19.93 0.90
C ASN A 236 0.88 -18.76 -0.03
N VAL A 237 0.51 -17.60 0.51
CA VAL A 237 0.23 -16.38 -0.26
C VAL A 237 1.51 -15.87 -0.92
N ILE A 238 2.61 -15.79 -0.18
CA ILE A 238 3.92 -15.40 -0.73
C ILE A 238 4.35 -16.34 -1.86
N ASN A 239 4.19 -17.65 -1.68
CA ASN A 239 4.51 -18.62 -2.72
C ASN A 239 3.59 -18.50 -3.95
N ASN A 240 2.31 -18.15 -3.76
CA ASN A 240 1.41 -17.87 -4.88
C ASN A 240 1.80 -16.59 -5.64
N ILE A 241 2.18 -15.54 -4.91
CA ILE A 241 2.71 -14.30 -5.50
C ILE A 241 3.95 -14.63 -6.32
N LYS A 242 4.90 -15.35 -5.73
CA LYS A 242 6.13 -15.76 -6.40
C LYS A 242 5.85 -16.53 -7.69
N TYR A 243 4.97 -17.53 -7.64
CA TYR A 243 4.55 -18.29 -8.81
C TYR A 243 3.98 -17.39 -9.93
N ARG A 244 3.16 -16.39 -9.58
CA ARG A 244 2.59 -15.44 -10.56
C ARG A 244 3.66 -14.52 -11.14
N VAL A 245 4.57 -14.03 -10.32
CA VAL A 245 5.67 -13.16 -10.74
C VAL A 245 6.64 -13.91 -11.64
N GLU A 246 6.98 -15.17 -11.32
CA GLU A 246 7.83 -16.01 -12.18
C GLU A 246 7.22 -16.28 -13.55
N LYS A 247 5.89 -16.32 -13.68
CA LYS A 247 5.23 -16.40 -14.99
C LYS A 247 5.34 -15.12 -15.82
N VAL A 248 5.53 -13.98 -15.17
CA VAL A 248 5.61 -12.67 -15.82
C VAL A 248 7.06 -12.34 -16.18
N CYS A 249 7.99 -12.61 -15.28
CA CYS A 249 9.41 -12.33 -15.44
C CYS A 249 10.25 -13.38 -14.68
N PRO A 250 10.55 -14.53 -15.33
CA PRO A 250 11.26 -15.64 -14.70
C PRO A 250 12.62 -15.21 -14.14
N GLY A 251 12.91 -15.57 -12.89
CA GLY A 251 14.22 -15.37 -12.26
C GLY A 251 14.62 -13.90 -12.01
N ILE A 252 13.68 -12.95 -12.05
CA ILE A 252 14.00 -11.52 -11.90
C ILE A 252 13.76 -11.01 -10.48
N VAL A 253 12.60 -11.29 -9.89
CA VAL A 253 12.16 -10.66 -8.62
C VAL A 253 12.46 -11.58 -7.44
N SER A 254 13.20 -11.10 -6.44
CA SER A 254 13.52 -11.89 -5.24
C SER A 254 12.29 -12.13 -4.34
N CYS A 255 12.36 -13.16 -3.50
CA CYS A 255 11.36 -13.38 -2.46
C CYS A 255 11.43 -12.32 -1.36
N ALA A 256 12.63 -11.80 -1.07
CA ALA A 256 12.85 -10.68 -0.15
C ALA A 256 12.08 -9.42 -0.57
N ASP A 257 12.16 -9.04 -1.85
CA ASP A 257 11.39 -7.89 -2.34
C ASP A 257 9.89 -8.17 -2.40
N ILE A 258 9.47 -9.43 -2.66
CA ILE A 258 8.06 -9.80 -2.58
C ILE A 258 7.51 -9.59 -1.16
N LEU A 259 8.25 -9.96 -0.12
CA LEU A 259 7.85 -9.70 1.27
C LEU A 259 7.68 -8.21 1.56
N ALA A 260 8.67 -7.39 1.17
CA ALA A 260 8.64 -5.95 1.40
C ALA A 260 7.44 -5.27 0.69
N VAL A 261 7.19 -5.62 -0.57
CA VAL A 261 6.05 -5.08 -1.33
C VAL A 261 4.73 -5.60 -0.77
N ALA A 262 4.66 -6.88 -0.40
CA ALA A 262 3.45 -7.48 0.17
C ALA A 262 3.07 -6.85 1.51
N ALA A 263 4.04 -6.51 2.36
CA ALA A 263 3.80 -5.79 3.60
C ALA A 263 3.19 -4.40 3.33
N ARG A 264 3.76 -3.62 2.41
CA ARG A 264 3.23 -2.29 2.03
C ARG A 264 1.82 -2.38 1.47
N ASP A 265 1.61 -3.25 0.48
CA ASP A 265 0.31 -3.39 -0.16
C ASP A 265 -0.77 -3.92 0.81
N SER A 266 -0.37 -4.70 1.82
CA SER A 266 -1.28 -5.15 2.90
C SER A 266 -1.73 -4.00 3.78
N VAL A 267 -0.82 -3.10 4.17
CA VAL A 267 -1.16 -1.90 4.96
C VAL A 267 -2.09 -0.99 4.19
N VAL A 268 -1.79 -0.73 2.91
CA VAL A 268 -2.64 0.10 2.03
C VAL A 268 -4.02 -0.53 1.83
N ALA A 269 -4.09 -1.84 1.60
CA ALA A 269 -5.37 -2.55 1.42
C ALA A 269 -6.27 -2.49 2.66
N LEU A 270 -5.69 -2.26 3.85
CA LEU A 270 -6.41 -2.10 5.11
C LEU A 270 -6.60 -0.63 5.52
N GLY A 271 -6.37 0.31 4.61
CA GLY A 271 -6.64 1.74 4.81
C GLY A 271 -5.47 2.56 5.38
N GLY A 272 -4.30 1.95 5.54
CA GLY A 272 -3.11 2.60 6.06
C GLY A 272 -2.32 3.39 4.99
N PRO A 273 -1.15 3.94 5.37
CA PRO A 273 -0.35 4.73 4.47
C PRO A 273 0.36 3.88 3.41
N THR A 274 0.78 4.55 2.34
CA THR A 274 1.71 3.99 1.35
C THR A 274 3.10 4.59 1.56
N TRP A 275 4.12 3.87 1.12
CA TRP A 275 5.49 4.35 1.03
C TRP A 275 6.21 3.74 -0.17
N ASP A 276 7.30 4.37 -0.58
CA ASP A 276 8.15 3.91 -1.67
C ASP A 276 9.09 2.80 -1.16
N VAL A 277 8.63 1.55 -1.32
CA VAL A 277 9.40 0.37 -0.98
C VAL A 277 10.71 0.39 -1.76
N GLN A 278 11.84 0.36 -1.06
CA GLN A 278 13.17 0.23 -1.68
C GLN A 278 13.36 -1.22 -2.14
N LEU A 279 13.78 -1.46 -3.37
CA LEU A 279 13.84 -2.79 -4.01
C LEU A 279 15.24 -3.10 -4.53
N GLY A 280 15.50 -4.37 -4.80
CA GLY A 280 16.80 -4.88 -5.25
C GLY A 280 17.46 -5.83 -4.24
N ARG A 281 16.72 -6.28 -3.21
CA ARG A 281 17.20 -7.30 -2.27
C ARG A 281 17.34 -8.63 -2.97
N ARG A 282 18.21 -9.47 -2.44
CA ARG A 282 18.45 -10.84 -2.89
C ARG A 282 18.14 -11.81 -1.77
N ASP A 283 17.88 -13.04 -2.18
CA ASP A 283 17.48 -14.10 -1.29
C ASP A 283 18.69 -14.79 -0.65
N SER A 284 18.58 -15.09 0.64
CA SER A 284 19.57 -15.87 1.35
C SER A 284 19.70 -17.31 0.80
N THR A 285 20.82 -17.95 1.13
CA THR A 285 21.07 -19.37 0.87
C THR A 285 21.01 -20.22 2.15
N THR A 286 20.77 -19.59 3.29
CA THR A 286 20.67 -20.19 4.62
C THR A 286 19.58 -19.50 5.43
N ALA A 287 19.19 -20.10 6.54
CA ALA A 287 18.31 -19.52 7.56
C ALA A 287 18.95 -19.70 8.94
N SER A 288 18.55 -18.89 9.92
CA SER A 288 19.13 -18.91 11.26
C SER A 288 18.07 -19.03 12.35
N LEU A 289 17.73 -20.28 12.72
CA LEU A 289 16.84 -20.57 13.84
C LEU A 289 17.28 -19.89 15.14
N SER A 290 18.59 -19.86 15.41
CA SER A 290 19.13 -19.21 16.61
C SER A 290 18.92 -17.70 16.59
N ALA A 291 19.19 -17.02 15.47
CA ALA A 291 18.97 -15.58 15.36
C ALA A 291 17.48 -15.22 15.47
N ALA A 292 16.59 -16.03 14.87
CA ALA A 292 15.15 -15.84 15.03
C ALA A 292 14.67 -16.00 16.49
N ASN A 293 15.35 -16.83 17.29
CA ASN A 293 15.04 -16.96 18.72
C ASN A 293 15.64 -15.86 19.59
N SER A 294 16.77 -15.27 19.21
CA SER A 294 17.44 -14.23 20.00
C SER A 294 16.96 -12.82 19.67
N ASP A 295 16.72 -12.53 18.40
CA ASP A 295 16.61 -11.15 17.95
C ASP A 295 15.15 -10.66 17.92
N ILE A 296 14.17 -11.58 17.80
CA ILE A 296 12.75 -11.22 17.69
C ILE A 296 12.20 -10.88 19.10
N PRO A 297 11.66 -9.67 19.30
CA PRO A 297 11.11 -9.26 20.60
C PRO A 297 10.00 -10.18 21.10
N SER A 298 10.00 -10.44 22.42
CA SER A 298 8.94 -11.21 23.08
C SER A 298 7.77 -10.30 23.46
N PRO A 299 6.52 -10.78 23.35
CA PRO A 299 5.32 -10.06 23.81
C PRO A 299 5.30 -9.78 25.33
N THR A 300 6.22 -10.39 26.09
CA THR A 300 6.37 -10.23 27.55
C THR A 300 7.54 -9.33 27.95
N MET A 301 8.21 -8.66 27.01
CA MET A 301 9.30 -7.72 27.33
C MET A 301 8.77 -6.43 27.95
N ASP A 302 9.51 -5.91 28.92
CA ASP A 302 9.31 -4.56 29.46
C ASP A 302 9.79 -3.48 28.47
N LEU A 303 9.53 -2.21 28.79
CA LEU A 303 9.92 -1.09 27.93
C LEU A 303 11.43 -1.06 27.65
N ASN A 304 12.28 -1.34 28.64
CA ASN A 304 13.73 -1.30 28.46
C ASN A 304 14.22 -2.42 27.54
N GLY A 305 13.66 -3.63 27.66
CA GLY A 305 13.93 -4.75 26.77
C GLY A 305 13.53 -4.45 25.33
N LEU A 306 12.35 -3.84 25.13
CA LEU A 306 11.89 -3.40 23.81
C LEU A 306 12.83 -2.34 23.20
N LEU A 307 13.20 -1.32 23.98
CA LEU A 307 14.10 -0.27 23.53
C LEU A 307 15.48 -0.81 23.15
N SER A 308 16.06 -1.70 23.97
CA SER A 308 17.35 -2.34 23.68
C SER A 308 17.28 -3.20 22.41
N SER A 309 16.27 -4.07 22.29
CA SER A 309 16.12 -4.96 21.14
C SER A 309 16.00 -4.19 19.81
N PHE A 310 15.26 -3.09 19.79
CA PHE A 310 15.15 -2.23 18.61
C PHE A 310 16.42 -1.38 18.38
N SER A 311 17.07 -0.92 19.45
CA SER A 311 18.33 -0.16 19.37
C SER A 311 19.47 -1.02 18.80
N ASP A 312 19.50 -2.33 19.07
CA ASP A 312 20.47 -3.27 18.50
C ASP A 312 20.34 -3.38 16.97
N LYS A 313 19.19 -2.99 16.41
CA LYS A 313 18.93 -2.88 14.96
C LYS A 313 18.97 -1.42 14.48
N GLY A 314 19.43 -0.50 15.32
CA GLY A 314 19.62 0.91 14.97
C GLY A 314 18.35 1.75 14.97
N PHE A 315 17.26 1.29 15.58
CA PHE A 315 16.03 2.08 15.72
C PHE A 315 16.03 2.93 16.99
N THR A 316 15.46 4.14 16.85
CA THR A 316 15.20 5.04 17.96
C THR A 316 13.91 4.64 18.71
N PRO A 317 13.70 5.13 19.95
CA PRO A 317 12.45 4.92 20.67
C PRO A 317 11.21 5.35 19.87
N LYS A 318 11.29 6.46 19.15
CA LYS A 318 10.19 6.97 18.31
C LYS A 318 9.83 6.01 17.18
N GLU A 319 10.84 5.46 16.49
CA GLU A 319 10.65 4.50 15.40
C GLU A 319 10.10 3.17 15.93
N MET A 320 10.57 2.70 17.09
CA MET A 320 10.02 1.51 17.76
C MET A 320 8.54 1.69 18.07
N VAL A 321 8.15 2.82 18.69
CA VAL A 321 6.74 3.11 18.99
C VAL A 321 5.90 3.20 17.70
N ALA A 322 6.44 3.77 16.62
CA ALA A 322 5.77 3.79 15.33
C ALA A 322 5.55 2.36 14.81
N LEU A 323 6.58 1.51 14.80
CA LEU A 323 6.50 0.12 14.32
C LEU A 323 5.55 -0.73 15.17
N ALA A 324 5.51 -0.53 16.49
CA ALA A 324 4.53 -1.18 17.37
C ALA A 324 3.08 -0.85 16.96
N GLY A 325 2.86 0.31 16.33
CA GLY A 325 1.59 0.69 15.71
C GLY A 325 1.08 -0.30 14.66
N ALA A 326 1.90 -1.21 14.13
CA ALA A 326 1.45 -2.32 13.29
C ALA A 326 0.40 -3.21 13.98
N HIS A 327 0.34 -3.22 15.31
CA HIS A 327 -0.67 -3.93 16.10
C HIS A 327 -2.08 -3.30 16.01
N THR A 328 -2.28 -2.22 15.24
CA THR A 328 -3.64 -1.73 14.89
C THR A 328 -4.45 -2.74 14.06
N ILE A 329 -3.81 -3.73 13.44
CA ILE A 329 -4.47 -4.80 12.69
C ILE A 329 -3.99 -6.18 13.12
N GLY A 330 -4.85 -7.18 12.95
CA GLY A 330 -4.52 -8.58 13.18
C GLY A 330 -4.99 -9.10 14.53
N GLN A 331 -4.48 -10.27 14.90
CA GLN A 331 -4.96 -10.99 16.08
C GLN A 331 -3.82 -11.78 16.72
N ALA A 332 -3.85 -11.88 18.06
CA ALA A 332 -2.97 -12.73 18.84
C ALA A 332 -3.73 -13.93 19.42
N ARG A 333 -2.98 -14.98 19.71
CA ARG A 333 -3.49 -16.18 20.40
C ARG A 333 -3.55 -15.93 21.92
N CYS A 334 -4.51 -16.54 22.60
CA CYS A 334 -4.71 -16.45 24.05
C CYS A 334 -3.41 -16.71 24.83
N VAL A 335 -2.64 -17.73 24.43
CA VAL A 335 -1.35 -18.05 25.07
C VAL A 335 -0.36 -16.87 25.14
N VAL A 336 -0.45 -15.93 24.21
CA VAL A 336 0.45 -14.77 24.11
C VAL A 336 0.14 -13.70 25.15
N PHE A 337 -1.12 -13.50 25.49
CA PHE A 337 -1.57 -12.41 26.37
C PHE A 337 -2.22 -12.89 27.68
N ARG A 338 -2.39 -14.22 27.87
CA ARG A 338 -3.04 -14.79 29.05
C ARG A 338 -2.42 -14.28 30.35
N SER A 339 -1.09 -14.33 30.48
CA SER A 339 -0.42 -13.91 31.71
C SER A 339 -0.83 -12.49 32.11
N ARG A 340 -0.86 -11.57 31.15
CA ARG A 340 -1.29 -10.19 31.37
C ARG A 340 -2.74 -10.10 31.86
N VAL A 341 -3.67 -10.75 31.17
CA VAL A 341 -5.11 -10.70 31.48
C VAL A 341 -5.45 -11.21 32.88
N TYR A 342 -4.63 -12.11 33.43
CA TYR A 342 -4.86 -12.68 34.77
C TYR A 342 -3.99 -12.07 35.88
N ASN A 343 -2.81 -11.53 35.55
CA ASN A 343 -1.80 -11.15 36.56
C ASN A 343 -1.45 -9.67 36.60
N GLU A 344 -1.85 -8.86 35.60
CA GLU A 344 -1.53 -7.43 35.56
C GLU A 344 -2.71 -6.54 35.95
N SER A 345 -2.41 -5.38 36.56
CA SER A 345 -3.40 -4.41 37.04
C SER A 345 -3.52 -3.16 36.17
N ASN A 346 -2.57 -2.92 35.26
CA ASN A 346 -2.57 -1.82 34.29
C ASN A 346 -3.37 -2.20 33.02
N ILE A 347 -4.55 -2.74 33.20
CA ILE A 347 -5.48 -3.11 32.13
C ILE A 347 -6.90 -2.73 32.52
N ASP A 348 -7.67 -2.18 31.58
CA ASP A 348 -9.06 -1.84 31.82
C ASP A 348 -9.89 -3.06 32.23
N ALA A 349 -10.65 -2.93 33.32
CA ALA A 349 -11.38 -4.06 33.91
C ALA A 349 -12.48 -4.61 32.99
N SER A 350 -13.13 -3.74 32.20
CA SER A 350 -14.16 -4.18 31.24
C SER A 350 -13.53 -4.93 30.07
N PHE A 351 -12.34 -4.50 29.64
CA PHE A 351 -11.56 -5.18 28.62
C PHE A 351 -11.07 -6.55 29.10
N VAL A 352 -10.56 -6.66 30.33
CA VAL A 352 -10.23 -7.94 30.98
C VAL A 352 -11.42 -8.90 30.93
N ALA A 353 -12.60 -8.44 31.36
CA ALA A 353 -13.80 -9.27 31.37
C ALA A 353 -14.13 -9.80 29.96
N SER A 354 -14.01 -8.95 28.93
CA SER A 354 -14.22 -9.35 27.54
C SER A 354 -13.19 -10.37 27.05
N LEU A 355 -11.91 -10.24 27.43
CA LEU A 355 -10.84 -11.14 27.02
C LEU A 355 -10.97 -12.50 27.70
N LYS A 356 -11.30 -12.53 29.00
CA LYS A 356 -11.46 -13.78 29.77
C LYS A 356 -12.58 -14.67 29.24
N ALA A 357 -13.60 -14.10 28.60
CA ALA A 357 -14.66 -14.86 27.96
C ALA A 357 -14.16 -15.76 26.81
N ASN A 358 -13.08 -15.36 26.13
CA ASN A 358 -12.47 -16.10 25.01
C ASN A 358 -11.07 -16.65 25.34
N CYS A 359 -10.51 -16.29 26.50
CA CYS A 359 -9.19 -16.73 26.97
C CYS A 359 -9.28 -17.18 28.44
N PRO A 360 -9.68 -18.44 28.66
CA PRO A 360 -9.71 -19.04 30.00
C PRO A 360 -8.32 -19.08 30.65
N ASN A 361 -8.31 -19.19 31.99
CA ASN A 361 -7.07 -19.21 32.77
C ASN A 361 -6.18 -20.42 32.41
N ASN A 362 -6.77 -21.49 31.90
CA ASN A 362 -6.08 -22.70 31.45
C ASN A 362 -6.75 -23.23 30.17
N GLY A 363 -5.96 -23.74 29.23
CA GLY A 363 -6.46 -24.27 27.96
C GLY A 363 -6.86 -23.19 26.94
N GLU A 364 -7.37 -23.63 25.79
CA GLU A 364 -7.77 -22.77 24.67
C GLU A 364 -6.69 -21.80 24.18
N ASP A 365 -5.43 -22.25 24.20
CA ASP A 365 -4.25 -21.46 23.81
C ASP A 365 -4.37 -20.79 22.45
N ASN A 366 -5.08 -21.42 21.52
CA ASN A 366 -5.21 -20.97 20.13
C ASN A 366 -6.38 -20.01 19.88
N ASN A 367 -7.22 -19.72 20.88
CA ASN A 367 -8.28 -18.74 20.72
C ASN A 367 -7.70 -17.38 20.37
N LEU A 368 -8.35 -16.70 19.43
CA LEU A 368 -7.84 -15.47 18.82
C LEU A 368 -8.58 -14.26 19.37
N SER A 369 -7.83 -13.24 19.76
CA SER A 369 -8.36 -11.92 20.08
C SER A 369 -7.71 -10.86 19.18
N PRO A 370 -8.47 -9.85 18.74
CA PRO A 370 -7.91 -8.71 18.00
C PRO A 370 -6.82 -8.00 18.79
N LEU A 371 -5.80 -7.51 18.09
CA LEU A 371 -4.74 -6.68 18.68
C LEU A 371 -5.22 -5.25 18.99
N ASP A 372 -6.18 -4.77 18.19
CA ASP A 372 -6.86 -3.48 18.33
C ASP A 372 -8.34 -3.75 18.61
N ALA A 373 -8.83 -3.28 19.75
CA ALA A 373 -10.21 -3.46 20.18
C ALA A 373 -11.15 -2.42 19.55
N THR A 374 -10.61 -1.31 19.05
CA THR A 374 -11.35 -0.20 18.46
C THR A 374 -11.65 -0.45 16.98
N SER A 375 -10.65 -0.86 16.20
CA SER A 375 -10.70 -0.93 14.73
C SER A 375 -9.95 -2.17 14.19
N PRO A 376 -10.35 -3.40 14.54
CA PRO A 376 -9.55 -4.64 14.41
C PRO A 376 -9.13 -5.03 12.98
N VAL A 377 -9.72 -4.41 11.95
CA VAL A 377 -9.49 -4.70 10.52
C VAL A 377 -9.10 -3.47 9.71
N VAL A 378 -8.85 -2.32 10.36
CA VAL A 378 -8.48 -1.07 9.70
C VAL A 378 -7.11 -0.65 10.23
N PHE A 379 -6.18 -0.33 9.32
CA PHE A 379 -4.89 0.21 9.71
C PHE A 379 -5.04 1.70 10.02
N ASP A 380 -5.21 2.04 11.29
CA ASP A 380 -5.37 3.41 11.76
C ASP A 380 -4.61 3.65 13.09
N ASN A 381 -4.98 4.68 13.85
CA ASN A 381 -4.36 4.98 15.14
C ASN A 381 -5.15 4.43 16.35
N GLY A 382 -6.06 3.47 16.12
CA GLY A 382 -6.85 2.77 17.14
C GLY A 382 -5.98 2.14 18.22
N TYR A 383 -4.91 1.44 17.82
CA TYR A 383 -3.89 0.89 18.70
C TYR A 383 -3.42 1.88 19.77
N PHE A 384 -3.04 3.11 19.40
CA PHE A 384 -2.55 4.09 20.36
C PHE A 384 -3.67 4.64 21.26
N LYS A 385 -4.92 4.71 20.77
CA LYS A 385 -6.08 5.08 21.59
C LYS A 385 -6.39 3.99 22.62
N ASP A 386 -6.21 2.74 22.26
CA ASP A 386 -6.34 1.60 23.16
C ASP A 386 -5.28 1.68 24.26
N LEU A 387 -4.00 1.93 23.94
CA LEU A 387 -2.95 2.08 24.96
C LEU A 387 -3.27 3.18 25.98
N VAL A 388 -3.72 4.35 25.52
CA VAL A 388 -4.14 5.48 26.38
C VAL A 388 -5.32 5.10 27.28
N SER A 389 -6.15 4.15 26.84
CA SER A 389 -7.30 3.65 27.57
C SER A 389 -6.99 2.40 28.41
N ASN A 390 -5.71 2.03 28.59
CA ASN A 390 -5.25 0.79 29.22
C ASN A 390 -5.81 -0.49 28.57
N LYS A 391 -5.97 -0.47 27.24
CA LYS A 391 -6.51 -1.56 26.41
C LYS A 391 -5.50 -2.13 25.42
N GLY A 392 -4.20 -1.88 25.60
CA GLY A 392 -3.19 -2.68 24.88
C GLY A 392 -3.41 -4.16 25.15
N LEU A 393 -3.26 -5.05 24.17
CA LEU A 393 -3.57 -6.48 24.36
C LEU A 393 -2.42 -7.19 25.09
N MET A 394 -1.21 -7.09 24.55
CA MET A 394 -0.02 -7.76 25.07
C MET A 394 0.66 -6.93 26.15
N HIS A 395 1.51 -7.58 26.96
CA HIS A 395 2.33 -6.88 27.95
C HIS A 395 3.20 -5.83 27.28
N SER A 396 3.95 -6.21 26.25
CA SER A 396 4.79 -5.31 25.46
C SER A 396 4.05 -4.09 24.90
N ASP A 397 2.76 -4.23 24.56
CA ASP A 397 1.96 -3.12 24.05
C ASP A 397 1.74 -2.07 25.14
N GLN A 398 1.26 -2.52 26.31
CA GLN A 398 0.95 -1.61 27.40
C GLN A 398 2.20 -1.04 28.08
N GLN A 399 3.37 -1.66 27.93
CA GLN A 399 4.64 -1.09 28.38
C GLN A 399 5.00 0.23 27.68
N LEU A 400 4.42 0.51 26.50
CA LEU A 400 4.64 1.78 25.81
C LEU A 400 3.89 2.96 26.44
N PHE A 401 2.89 2.69 27.30
CA PHE A 401 2.07 3.72 27.94
C PHE A 401 1.71 3.35 29.38
N GLY A 402 2.38 4.00 30.34
CA GLY A 402 2.23 3.67 31.77
C GLY A 402 3.09 4.51 32.71
N GLY A 403 3.44 5.74 32.32
CA GLY A 403 4.36 6.64 33.04
C GLY A 403 5.81 6.58 32.55
N GLY A 404 6.05 6.05 31.34
CA GLY A 404 7.38 5.84 30.76
C GLY A 404 7.82 6.94 29.79
N SER A 405 9.01 6.78 29.21
CA SER A 405 9.61 7.74 28.27
C SER A 405 8.88 7.83 26.91
N THR A 406 8.05 6.83 26.58
CA THR A 406 7.31 6.73 25.32
C THR A 406 5.89 7.30 25.39
N ASP A 407 5.38 7.64 26.58
CA ASP A 407 4.00 8.07 26.81
C ASP A 407 3.61 9.29 25.94
N SER A 408 4.52 10.24 25.78
CA SER A 408 4.30 11.45 24.99
C SER A 408 4.14 11.13 23.49
N GLN A 409 4.90 10.17 22.98
CA GLN A 409 4.83 9.74 21.59
C GLN A 409 3.54 8.94 21.32
N VAL A 410 3.16 8.04 22.23
CA VAL A 410 1.86 7.31 22.16
C VAL A 410 0.69 8.30 22.19
N THR A 411 0.75 9.30 23.09
CA THR A 411 -0.26 10.36 23.19
C THR A 411 -0.36 11.20 21.92
N SER A 412 0.76 11.45 21.25
CA SER A 412 0.79 12.16 19.97
C SER A 412 0.09 11.37 18.88
N TYR A 413 0.46 10.10 18.69
CA TYR A 413 -0.13 9.24 17.67
C TYR A 413 -1.61 8.93 17.90
N SER A 414 -2.06 8.82 19.15
CA SER A 414 -3.50 8.60 19.45
C SER A 414 -4.39 9.78 19.03
N LYS A 415 -3.82 10.99 18.95
CA LYS A 415 -4.52 12.22 18.55
C LYS A 415 -4.33 12.56 17.07
N ASP A 416 -3.22 12.15 16.47
CA ASP A 416 -2.89 12.48 15.08
C ASP A 416 -2.46 11.23 14.28
N SER A 417 -3.41 10.71 13.49
CA SER A 417 -3.17 9.60 12.56
C SER A 417 -2.17 9.94 11.45
N SER A 418 -2.06 11.21 11.03
CA SER A 418 -1.16 11.61 9.94
C SER A 418 0.30 11.54 10.39
N SER A 419 0.56 12.00 11.62
CA SER A 419 1.87 11.91 12.27
C SER A 419 2.31 10.44 12.40
N PHE A 420 1.43 9.58 12.92
CA PHE A 420 1.67 8.13 12.99
C PHE A 420 2.01 7.54 11.62
N PHE A 421 1.19 7.80 10.61
CA PHE A 421 1.38 7.25 9.27
C PHE A 421 2.70 7.67 8.61
N SER A 422 3.11 8.92 8.81
CA SER A 422 4.39 9.43 8.29
C SER A 422 5.58 8.73 8.94
N ASP A 423 5.57 8.61 10.27
CA ASP A 423 6.65 7.96 11.02
C ASP A 423 6.67 6.45 10.80
N PHE A 424 5.50 5.80 10.70
CA PHE A 424 5.38 4.37 10.35
C PHE A 424 5.97 4.08 8.98
N SER A 425 5.60 4.86 7.97
CA SER A 425 6.12 4.73 6.60
C SER A 425 7.65 4.85 6.56
N SER A 426 8.20 5.83 7.28
CA SER A 426 9.65 6.06 7.37
C SER A 426 10.36 4.91 8.09
N ALA A 427 9.81 4.44 9.20
CA ALA A 427 10.36 3.32 9.96
C ALA A 427 10.29 2.00 9.17
N MET A 428 9.22 1.76 8.40
CA MET A 428 9.10 0.60 7.51
C MET A 428 10.14 0.61 6.38
N ILE A 429 10.44 1.78 5.79
CA ILE A 429 11.53 1.91 4.82
C ILE A 429 12.87 1.57 5.47
N LYS A 430 13.15 2.13 6.65
CA LYS A 430 14.38 1.85 7.40
C LYS A 430 14.52 0.37 7.74
N MET A 431 13.45 -0.26 8.22
CA MET A 431 13.40 -1.68 8.52
C MET A 431 13.68 -2.53 7.29
N GLY A 432 13.08 -2.21 6.14
CA GLY A 432 13.39 -2.87 4.88
C GLY A 432 14.85 -2.73 4.44
N ASN A 433 15.62 -1.79 4.99
CA ASN A 433 17.01 -1.56 4.63
C ASN A 433 18.01 -2.23 5.60
N LEU A 434 17.54 -3.07 6.52
CA LEU A 434 18.40 -3.81 7.45
C LEU A 434 19.19 -4.89 6.71
N SER A 435 20.52 -4.71 6.65
CA SER A 435 21.51 -5.69 6.17
C SER A 435 21.13 -6.46 4.88
N PRO A 436 20.62 -5.80 3.82
CA PRO A 436 20.12 -6.51 2.65
C PRO A 436 21.26 -7.18 1.88
N LEU A 437 21.00 -8.38 1.37
CA LEU A 437 21.84 -8.96 0.31
C LEU A 437 21.56 -8.20 -1.00
N THR A 438 22.61 -7.67 -1.64
CA THR A 438 22.49 -6.92 -2.91
C THR A 438 23.55 -7.34 -3.93
N GLY A 439 23.43 -6.83 -5.16
CA GLY A 439 24.40 -7.09 -6.24
C GLY A 439 24.45 -8.57 -6.62
N THR A 440 25.54 -9.25 -6.32
CA THR A 440 25.74 -10.69 -6.57
C THR A 440 25.65 -11.53 -5.29
N ASN A 441 25.46 -10.93 -4.12
CA ASN A 441 25.35 -11.64 -2.85
C ASN A 441 23.98 -12.30 -2.73
N GLY A 442 23.91 -13.58 -2.39
CA GLY A 442 22.67 -14.35 -2.42
C GLY A 442 22.18 -14.67 -3.83
N GLN A 443 20.91 -15.02 -3.96
CA GLN A 443 20.31 -15.53 -5.21
C GLN A 443 18.96 -14.87 -5.52
N ILE A 444 18.38 -15.19 -6.68
CA ILE A 444 16.95 -14.96 -6.95
C ILE A 444 16.30 -16.34 -6.95
N ARG A 445 15.66 -16.72 -5.85
CA ARG A 445 15.00 -18.03 -5.77
C ARG A 445 13.84 -18.09 -6.74
N THR A 446 13.60 -19.22 -7.38
CA THR A 446 12.39 -19.46 -8.20
C THR A 446 11.21 -19.97 -7.36
N ASN A 447 11.52 -20.57 -6.21
CA ASN A 447 10.56 -21.01 -5.20
C ASN A 447 11.05 -20.54 -3.82
N CYS A 448 10.27 -19.71 -3.14
CA CYS A 448 10.71 -19.10 -1.88
C CYS A 448 10.95 -20.10 -0.74
N ARG A 449 10.50 -21.36 -0.87
CA ARG A 449 10.68 -22.38 0.19
C ARG A 449 12.05 -23.03 0.21
N LYS A 450 12.85 -22.86 -0.85
CA LYS A 450 14.12 -23.58 -1.01
C LYS A 450 15.15 -22.76 -1.76
N VAL A 451 16.42 -23.04 -1.49
CA VAL A 451 17.54 -22.61 -2.33
C VAL A 451 17.37 -23.20 -3.74
N ASN A 452 17.84 -22.49 -4.77
CA ASN A 452 17.71 -22.93 -6.17
C ASN A 452 18.43 -24.24 -6.46
#